data_AF-A0A645JDL0-F1
#
_entry.id   AF-A0A645JDL0-F1
#
_cell.length_a   1.000
_cell.length_b   1.000
_cell.length_c   1.000
_cell.angle_alpha   90.00
_cell.angle_beta   90.00
_cell.angle_gamma   90.00
#
_symmetry.space_group_name_H-M   'P 1'
#
loop_
_entity.id
_entity.type
_entity.pdbx_description
1 polymer ?
#
loop_
_entity_poly.entity_id
_entity_poly.type
_entity_poly.pdbx_seq_one_letter_code
_entity_poly.pdbx_strand_id
1 'polypeptide(L)' 'MKLKNYIYGEWIEGSGNGTQLYNSVNGEKVAVADTEGINFEQALDFGRTVGYKNLASMTFYDRGEMLKKVALYLLER' A
#
# COMPACT_ATOMS: atom_id res chain seq x y z
N MET A 1 14.75 1.57 -8.99
CA MET A 1 14.47 2.04 -7.62
C MET A 1 13.91 0.90 -6.78
N LYS A 2 14.11 0.90 -5.45
CA LYS A 2 13.45 -0.06 -4.56
C LYS A 2 12.10 0.52 -4.11
N LEU A 3 11.04 -0.27 -4.18
CA LEU A 3 9.68 0.16 -3.84
C LEU A 3 9.50 0.07 -2.33
N LYS A 4 8.87 1.09 -1.76
CA LYS A 4 8.46 1.11 -0.35
C LYS A 4 7.06 0.54 -0.19
N ASN A 5 6.81 -0.05 0.96
CA ASN A 5 5.54 -0.56 1.42
C ASN A 5 4.91 0.49 2.35
N TYR A 6 3.64 0.83 2.16
CA TYR A 6 2.92 1.70 3.10
C TYR A 6 2.18 0.83 4.11
N ILE A 7 2.74 0.65 5.31
CA ILE A 7 2.20 -0.26 6.34
C ILE A 7 2.22 0.43 7.71
N TYR A 8 1.22 0.12 8.54
CA TYR A 8 1.01 0.72 9.87
C TYR A 8 1.20 2.25 9.94
N GLY A 9 0.78 2.94 8.87
CA GLY A 9 0.80 4.41 8.79
C GLY A 9 2.10 5.03 8.25
N GLU A 10 3.07 4.22 7.82
CA GLU A 10 4.40 4.70 7.44
C GLU A 10 4.92 4.05 6.15
N TRP A 11 5.84 4.74 5.46
CA TRP A 11 6.52 4.23 4.28
C TRP A 11 7.82 3.50 4.66
N ILE A 12 7.87 2.20 4.38
CA ILE A 12 8.92 1.30 4.87
C ILE A 12 9.52 0.51 3.71
N GLU A 13 10.84 0.50 3.65
CA GLU A 13 11.57 -0.32 2.68
C GLU A 13 11.93 -1.66 3.33
N GLY A 14 11.80 -2.76 2.59
CA GLY A 14 12.24 -4.07 3.07
C GLY A 14 13.77 -4.12 3.29
N SER A 15 14.25 -5.02 4.13
CA SER A 15 15.67 -5.14 4.47
C SER A 15 16.49 -6.01 3.51
N GLY A 16 15.82 -6.73 2.60
CA GLY A 16 16.41 -7.74 1.73
C GLY A 16 16.89 -7.20 0.38
N ASN A 17 17.36 -8.11 -0.47
CA ASN A 17 17.72 -7.78 -1.85
C ASN A 17 16.47 -7.65 -2.76
N GLY A 18 15.35 -8.24 -2.35
CA GLY A 18 14.07 -8.19 -3.07
C GLY A 18 14.06 -8.89 -4.43
N THR A 19 12.93 -8.75 -5.11
CA THR A 19 12.67 -9.28 -6.45
C THR A 19 12.76 -8.16 -7.47
N GLN A 20 13.59 -8.34 -8.49
CA GLN A 20 13.73 -7.39 -9.60
C GLN A 20 12.50 -7.48 -10.52
N LEU A 21 11.93 -6.32 -10.85
CA LEU A 21 10.80 -6.16 -11.75
C LEU A 21 11.28 -5.63 -13.10
N TYR A 22 10.86 -6.28 -14.18
CA TYR A 22 11.32 -6.02 -15.53
C TYR A 22 10.19 -5.56 -16.44
N ASN A 23 10.52 -4.71 -17.40
CA ASN A 23 9.65 -4.37 -18.51
C ASN A 23 9.51 -5.60 -19.43
N SER A 24 8.27 -5.99 -19.72
CA SER A 24 7.96 -7.20 -20.50
C SER A 24 8.28 -7.10 -21.99
N VAL A 25 8.51 -5.90 -22.52
CA VAL A 25 8.79 -5.66 -23.94
C VAL A 25 10.29 -5.59 -24.22
N ASN A 26 11.04 -4.79 -23.44
CA ASN A 26 12.46 -4.52 -23.68
C ASN A 26 13.41 -5.17 -22.68
N GLY A 27 12.90 -5.80 -21.61
CA GLY A 27 13.71 -6.47 -20.58
C GLY A 27 14.44 -5.54 -19.61
N GLU A 28 14.20 -4.23 -19.66
CA GLU A 28 14.85 -3.29 -18.75
C GLU A 28 14.33 -3.42 -17.32
N LYS A 29 15.21 -3.27 -16.33
CA LYS A 29 14.83 -3.28 -14.91
C LYS A 29 14.07 -1.99 -14.56
N VAL A 30 12.82 -2.13 -14.14
CA VAL A 30 11.94 -1.02 -13.73
C VAL A 30 12.10 -0.72 -12.24
N ALA A 31 12.03 -1.74 -11.40
CA ALA A 31 12.04 -1.57 -9.95
C ALA A 31 12.51 -2.84 -9.21
N VAL A 32 12.59 -2.77 -7.88
CA VAL A 32 12.80 -3.90 -6.98
C VAL A 32 11.71 -3.87 -5.91
N ALA A 33 10.99 -4.98 -5.74
CA ALA A 33 9.97 -5.15 -4.69
C ALA A 33 10.51 -6.03 -3.57
N ASP A 34 10.26 -5.67 -2.32
CA ASP A 34 10.77 -6.40 -1.17
C ASP A 34 9.87 -6.24 0.06
N THR A 35 9.73 -7.31 0.81
CA THR A 35 8.97 -7.37 2.05
C THR A 35 9.77 -7.97 3.21
N GLU A 36 11.05 -8.30 3.01
CA GLU A 36 11.89 -8.84 4.08
C GLU A 36 12.01 -7.84 5.23
N GLY A 37 11.98 -8.33 6.47
CA GLY A 37 12.05 -7.50 7.68
C GLY A 37 10.75 -6.78 8.05
N ILE A 38 9.67 -6.92 7.26
CA ILE A 38 8.37 -6.36 7.60
C ILE A 38 7.69 -7.17 8.71
N ASN A 39 7.22 -6.46 9.76
CA ASN A 39 6.40 -7.05 10.81
C ASN A 39 4.92 -7.11 10.38
N PHE A 40 4.50 -8.26 9.87
CA PHE A 40 3.12 -8.48 9.44
C PHE A 40 2.11 -8.59 10.59
N GLU A 41 2.55 -9.00 11.79
CA GLU A 41 1.69 -9.02 12.97
C GLU A 41 1.26 -7.60 13.35
N GLN A 42 2.21 -6.66 13.39
CA GLN A 42 1.92 -5.25 13.61
C GLN A 42 1.05 -4.66 12.49
N ALA A 43 1.30 -5.03 11.22
CA ALA A 43 0.48 -4.57 10.11
C ALA A 43 -0.99 -5.01 10.27
N LEU A 44 -1.22 -6.25 10.68
CA LEU A 44 -2.56 -6.79 10.93
C LEU A 44 -3.21 -6.13 12.16
N ASP A 45 -2.46 -5.94 13.24
CA ASP A 45 -2.94 -5.24 14.43
C ASP A 45 -3.39 -3.82 14.09
N PHE A 46 -2.54 -3.03 13.41
CA PHE A 46 -2.87 -1.67 13.00
C PHE A 46 -4.13 -1.59 12.13
N GLY A 47 -4.27 -2.53 11.18
CA GLY A 47 -5.48 -2.63 10.35
C GLY A 47 -6.75 -2.86 11.18
N ARG A 48 -6.66 -3.66 12.25
CA ARG A 48 -7.80 -4.02 13.12
C ARG A 48 -8.08 -2.98 14.20
N THR A 49 -7.06 -2.32 14.74
CA THR A 49 -7.22 -1.40 15.87
C THR A 49 -7.43 0.04 15.42
N VAL A 50 -6.74 0.48 14.37
CA VAL A 50 -6.82 1.85 13.82
C VAL A 50 -7.69 1.88 12.57
N GLY A 51 -7.38 1.04 11.58
CA GLY A 51 -8.08 1.03 10.30
C GLY A 51 -9.57 0.74 10.43
N TYR A 52 -9.93 -0.37 11.08
CA TYR A 52 -11.32 -0.76 11.32
C TYR A 52 -12.06 0.31 12.13
N LYS A 53 -11.48 0.81 13.23
CA LYS A 53 -12.10 1.84 14.07
C LYS A 53 -12.53 3.06 13.25
N ASN A 54 -11.64 3.56 12.39
CA ASN A 54 -11.90 4.74 11.56
C ASN A 54 -12.96 4.49 10.47
N LEU A 55 -12.96 3.31 9.86
CA LEU A 55 -13.94 2.97 8.82
C LEU A 55 -15.31 2.60 9.39
N ALA A 56 -15.35 1.96 10.56
CA ALA A 56 -16.57 1.55 11.24
C ALA A 56 -17.35 2.74 11.81
N SER A 57 -16.67 3.84 12.16
CA SER A 57 -17.33 5.08 12.58
C SER A 57 -18.03 5.83 11.43
N MET A 58 -17.84 5.40 10.18
CA MET A 58 -18.44 6.02 8.99
C MET A 58 -19.73 5.33 8.56
N THR A 59 -20.63 6.07 7.93
CA THR A 59 -21.81 5.48 7.27
C THR A 59 -21.41 4.84 5.92
N PHE A 60 -22.32 4.07 5.33
CA PHE A 60 -22.12 3.57 3.96
C PHE A 60 -22.00 4.71 2.94
N TYR A 61 -22.73 5.80 3.15
CA TYR A 61 -22.68 6.96 2.28
C TYR A 61 -21.30 7.64 2.32
N ASP A 62 -20.75 7.87 3.52
CA ASP A 62 -19.43 8.48 3.70
C ASP A 62 -18.33 7.65 3.02
N ARG A 63 -18.38 6.32 3.18
CA ARG A 63 -17.43 5.41 2.51
C ARG A 63 -17.61 5.43 0.98
N GLY A 64 -18.85 5.56 0.49
CA GLY A 64 -19.13 5.73 -0.94
C GLY A 64 -18.52 7.01 -1.51
N GLU A 65 -18.68 8.14 -0.81
CA GLU A 65 -18.06 9.42 -1.18
C GLU A 65 -16.52 9.35 -1.13
N MET A 66 -15.95 8.64 -0.15
CA MET A 66 -14.49 8.42 -0.09
C MET A 66 -13.99 7.62 -1.29
N LEU A 67 -14.68 6.54 -1.68
CA LEU A 67 -14.35 5.75 -2.87
C LEU A 67 -14.43 6.59 -4.14
N LYS A 68 -15.46 7.44 -4.27
CA LYS A 68 -15.59 8.38 -5.38
C LYS A 68 -14.41 9.35 -5.46
N LYS A 69 -13.98 9.91 -4.34
CA LYS A 69 -12.80 10.80 -4.28
C LYS A 69 -11.52 10.08 -4.73
N VAL A 70 -11.32 8.83 -4.31
CA VAL A 70 -10.18 8.02 -4.77
C VAL A 70 -10.24 7.79 -6.28
N ALA A 71 -11.42 7.44 -6.82
CA ALA A 71 -11.59 7.23 -8.25
C ALA A 71 -11.27 8.49 -9.07
N LEU A 72 -11.77 9.66 -8.64
CA LEU A 72 -11.47 10.93 -9.29
C LEU A 72 -9.97 11.27 -9.24
N TYR A 73 -9.33 11.08 -8.08
CA TYR A 73 -7.89 11.31 -7.93
C TYR A 73 -7.03 10.46 -8.87
N LEU A 74 -7.42 9.20 -9.07
CA LEU A 74 -6.74 8.27 -9.98
C LEU A 74 -7.01 8.58 -11.46
N LEU A 75 -8.19 9.12 -11.81
CA LEU A 75 -8.51 9.47 -13.19
C LEU A 75 -7.69 10.66 -13.71
N GLU A 76 -7.28 11.56 -12.81
CA GLU A 76 -6.49 12.74 -13.14
C GLU A 76 -4.99 12.47 -13.39
N ARG A 77 -4.53 11.23 -13.24
CA ARG A 77 -3.09 10.86 -13.22
C ARG A 77 -2.80 9.67 -14.13
#